data_AF-A0A1S8S2P2-F1
#
_entry.id   AF-A0A1S8S2P2-F1
#
_cell.length_a   1.000
_cell.length_b   1.000
_cell.length_c   1.000
_cell.angle_alpha   90.00
_cell.angle_beta   90.00
_cell.angle_gamma   90.00
#
_symmetry.space_group_name_H-M   'P 1'
#
loop_
_entity.id
_entity.type
_entity.pdbx_description
1 polymer ?
#
loop_
_entity_poly.entity_id
_entity_poly.type
_entity_poly.pdbx_seq_one_letter_code
_entity_poly.pdbx_strand_id
1 'polypeptide(L)'
;MDRYVKIEQMLNGYQKGHCKIASSIKLSLNDENIINILSDVSGMSSNIEWESYITGYPLENQNIYVFAKTWTAKEMKRPGCVWTHSLLIDIDELKYIKSANAILKSFKYPSNSKHDYYENEIFLDTNENNEYENLRFDKKQYEYIVYTMLSNDNSVIIENDKSDDYAKIIIDILIQQNKVFLNQFSFCTKSFNSRKLNRQDFSYQIVPQNLGNRVIREISEKTVFYKDIEYIEQLPKWVNLITIDFINHNMDNFECYKKLYGSLFETRKYFNKFAKMFYAFNNSNINKSFLSYMNAVRTVFKDEYEEISYKTIEIICNNHNMQWFNNRNISELCLELVDDNEFFIENSNRIISYLRDILYDEYRDSIYTYFKKSSNDSLNDFGSLLVNELLGKIKVEDFAKVSNMEFDVSLILIKANSNLICCRDIWKQSIEYQIGLISQLDINSIEFDFESFVNQLILNCDNEIADKVFEIAGDKLVEEIWNWCRFNQFSCELLYKWVDYLLYNVKQCLEQVSEINNRDFVFLILSKINTYHIDLNSINPQIWLTIFRNNRFGEWTEKENEVAILYLPIVLKVGLKFPNDMVNFCFNIVNNLLATDKINGEEWRKVDSLLPQTPLIGNWDKCKRLKKAFKYKGYMV
;
A
#
# COMPACT_ATOMS: atom_id res chain seq x y z
N MET A 1 -37.81 -18.43 21.17
CA MET A 1 -37.39 -19.83 21.37
C MET A 1 -36.52 -19.83 22.60
N ASP A 2 -36.91 -20.61 23.60
CA ASP A 2 -36.11 -20.76 24.82
C ASP A 2 -34.83 -21.49 24.49
N ARG A 3 -33.70 -20.79 24.67
CA ARG A 3 -32.37 -21.35 24.43
C ARG A 3 -31.86 -21.84 25.78
N TYR A 4 -31.46 -23.10 25.83
CA TYR A 4 -30.83 -23.71 27.01
C TYR A 4 -29.35 -23.94 26.76
N VAL A 5 -28.51 -23.69 27.75
CA VAL A 5 -27.11 -24.13 27.79
C VAL A 5 -27.05 -25.46 28.50
N LYS A 6 -26.53 -26.48 27.82
CA LYS A 6 -26.28 -27.80 28.39
C LYS A 6 -25.01 -27.77 29.22
N ILE A 7 -25.08 -28.27 30.45
CA ILE A 7 -23.95 -28.41 31.36
C ILE A 7 -23.83 -29.88 31.75
N GLU A 8 -22.66 -30.43 31.46
CA GLU A 8 -22.26 -31.74 31.96
C GLU A 8 -21.71 -31.56 33.39
N GLN A 9 -21.78 -32.60 34.21
CA GLN A 9 -21.34 -32.54 35.60
C GLN A 9 -20.64 -33.84 36.04
N MET A 10 -19.73 -33.68 36.99
CA MET A 10 -18.95 -34.78 37.57
C MET A 10 -18.75 -34.56 39.08
N LEU A 11 -18.97 -35.61 39.86
CA LEU A 11 -18.70 -35.64 41.29
C LEU A 11 -17.41 -36.42 41.57
N ASN A 12 -16.51 -35.78 42.32
CA ASN A 12 -15.28 -36.37 42.84
C ASN A 12 -15.31 -36.40 44.37
N GLY A 13 -14.78 -37.48 44.94
CA GLY A 13 -14.68 -37.66 46.39
C GLY A 13 -13.96 -38.95 46.75
N TYR A 14 -14.23 -39.48 47.94
CA TYR A 14 -13.43 -40.56 48.52
C TYR A 14 -14.21 -41.89 48.58
N GLN A 15 -13.75 -42.90 47.84
CA GLN A 15 -14.25 -44.29 47.94
C GLN A 15 -13.12 -45.29 48.26
N LYS A 16 -12.05 -45.31 47.45
CA LYS A 16 -10.79 -46.07 47.68
C LYS A 16 -9.57 -45.16 47.45
N GLY A 17 -9.66 -43.95 47.98
CA GLY A 17 -8.86 -42.80 47.53
C GLY A 17 -9.74 -41.78 46.83
N HIS A 18 -9.16 -40.61 46.56
CA HIS A 18 -9.85 -39.55 45.84
C HIS A 18 -10.03 -39.94 44.37
N CYS A 19 -11.28 -40.03 43.90
CA CYS A 19 -11.61 -40.50 42.56
C CYS A 19 -12.99 -39.99 42.10
N LYS A 20 -13.29 -40.19 40.82
CA LYS A 20 -14.62 -39.99 40.24
C LYS A 20 -15.66 -40.91 40.88
N ILE A 21 -16.77 -40.33 41.33
CA ILE A 21 -17.89 -41.04 41.95
C ILE A 21 -19.07 -41.16 40.99
N ALA A 22 -19.41 -40.08 40.28
CA ALA A 22 -20.51 -40.04 39.31
C ALA A 22 -20.20 -39.00 38.22
N SER A 23 -20.70 -39.20 37.01
CA SER A 23 -20.51 -38.28 35.87
C SER A 23 -21.63 -38.45 34.86
N SER A 24 -22.08 -37.35 34.27
CA SER A 24 -23.05 -37.34 33.15
C SER A 24 -22.38 -37.51 31.78
N ILE A 25 -21.09 -37.19 31.69
CA ILE A 25 -20.30 -37.33 30.48
C ILE A 25 -19.21 -38.40 30.62
N LYS A 26 -18.89 -39.05 29.50
CA LYS A 26 -17.71 -39.92 29.37
C LYS A 26 -16.55 -39.13 28.77
N LEU A 27 -15.50 -38.91 29.58
CA LEU A 27 -14.33 -38.14 29.19
C LEU A 27 -13.19 -39.05 28.70
N SER A 28 -12.17 -38.46 28.08
CA SER A 28 -10.93 -39.18 27.78
C SER A 28 -10.18 -39.54 29.07
N LEU A 29 -9.36 -40.59 29.06
CA LEU A 29 -8.54 -40.95 30.23
C LEU A 29 -7.64 -39.79 30.68
N ASN A 30 -7.14 -38.99 29.74
CA ASN A 30 -6.30 -37.84 30.06
C ASN A 30 -7.09 -36.75 30.80
N ASP A 31 -8.28 -36.41 30.30
CA ASP A 31 -9.11 -35.36 30.91
C ASP A 31 -9.68 -35.81 32.26
N GLU A 32 -10.08 -37.08 32.40
CA GLU A 32 -10.47 -37.65 33.70
C GLU A 32 -9.31 -37.58 34.71
N ASN A 33 -8.09 -37.85 34.28
CA ASN A 33 -6.91 -37.74 35.14
C ASN A 33 -6.66 -36.28 35.57
N ILE A 34 -6.79 -35.32 34.65
CA ILE A 34 -6.67 -33.89 34.98
C ILE A 34 -7.73 -33.50 36.02
N ILE A 35 -9.01 -33.84 35.80
CA ILE A 35 -10.07 -33.53 36.76
C ILE A 35 -9.80 -34.23 38.09
N ASN A 36 -9.45 -35.52 38.11
CA ASN A 36 -9.19 -36.28 39.34
C ASN A 36 -8.07 -35.65 40.19
N ILE A 37 -7.01 -35.14 39.56
CA ILE A 37 -5.93 -34.42 40.24
C ILE A 37 -6.42 -33.06 40.72
N LEU A 38 -7.14 -32.32 39.86
CA LEU A 38 -7.49 -30.94 40.15
C LEU A 38 -8.68 -30.77 41.10
N SER A 39 -9.49 -31.82 41.25
CA SER A 39 -10.64 -31.88 42.16
C SER A 39 -10.28 -32.28 43.59
N ASP A 40 -9.05 -32.72 43.87
CA ASP A 40 -8.59 -32.91 45.24
C ASP A 40 -8.25 -31.55 45.90
N VAL A 41 -7.95 -31.58 47.20
CA VAL A 41 -7.58 -30.38 47.97
C VAL A 41 -6.39 -29.66 47.32
N SER A 42 -6.46 -28.33 47.24
CA SER A 42 -5.48 -27.45 46.56
C SER A 42 -4.13 -27.32 47.29
N GLY A 43 -3.73 -28.32 48.08
CA GLY A 43 -2.50 -28.36 48.87
C GLY A 43 -2.72 -28.74 50.34
N MET A 44 -1.65 -28.67 51.14
CA MET A 44 -1.74 -29.00 52.57
C MET A 44 -2.41 -27.86 53.34
N SER A 45 -3.70 -28.01 53.65
CA SER A 45 -4.48 -27.04 54.41
C SER A 45 -4.32 -27.17 55.94
N SER A 46 -3.35 -27.94 56.43
CA SER A 46 -3.19 -28.20 57.86
C SER A 46 -3.02 -26.88 58.61
N ASN A 47 -3.99 -26.55 59.47
CA ASN A 47 -4.09 -25.35 60.32
C ASN A 47 -4.84 -24.15 59.72
N ILE A 48 -5.54 -24.30 58.60
CA ILE A 48 -6.43 -23.24 58.08
C ILE A 48 -7.84 -23.81 57.96
N GLU A 49 -8.81 -23.19 58.65
CA GLU A 49 -10.23 -23.51 58.44
C GLU A 49 -10.71 -22.89 57.13
N TRP A 50 -11.43 -23.69 56.33
CA TRP A 50 -12.01 -23.25 55.07
C TRP A 50 -13.27 -24.06 54.77
N GLU A 51 -14.22 -23.43 54.07
CA GLU A 51 -15.51 -24.06 53.76
C GLU A 51 -15.54 -24.58 52.33
N SER A 52 -15.24 -23.71 51.37
CA SER A 52 -15.16 -24.07 49.96
C SER A 52 -14.21 -23.18 49.17
N TYR A 53 -13.91 -23.58 47.95
CA TYR A 53 -13.28 -22.73 46.94
C TYR A 53 -13.70 -23.16 45.54
N ILE A 54 -13.43 -22.30 44.56
CA ILE A 54 -13.71 -22.56 43.15
C ILE A 54 -12.40 -22.64 42.38
N THR A 55 -12.32 -23.62 41.49
CA THR A 55 -11.24 -23.80 40.53
C THR A 55 -11.84 -23.77 39.13
N GLY A 56 -11.20 -23.06 38.19
CA GLY A 56 -11.61 -23.11 36.79
C GLY A 56 -10.42 -23.42 35.88
N TYR A 57 -10.65 -24.22 34.84
CA TYR A 57 -9.59 -24.59 33.89
C TYR A 57 -10.17 -25.19 32.60
N PRO A 58 -9.49 -25.02 31.46
CA PRO A 58 -9.87 -25.66 30.21
C PRO A 58 -9.39 -27.11 30.15
N LEU A 59 -10.13 -27.94 29.41
CA LEU A 59 -9.74 -29.28 28.96
C LEU A 59 -9.52 -29.24 27.44
N GLU A 60 -8.26 -29.06 27.05
CA GLU A 60 -7.86 -28.80 25.66
C GLU A 60 -8.35 -29.87 24.67
N ASN A 61 -8.47 -31.13 25.09
CA ASN A 61 -8.88 -32.23 24.21
C ASN A 61 -10.37 -32.23 23.83
N GLN A 62 -11.22 -31.51 24.59
CA GLN A 62 -12.68 -31.61 24.43
C GLN A 62 -13.39 -30.27 24.28
N ASN A 63 -12.68 -29.14 24.15
CA ASN A 63 -13.29 -27.80 24.05
C ASN A 63 -14.21 -27.46 25.25
N ILE A 64 -13.88 -27.99 26.42
CA ILE A 64 -14.67 -27.85 27.65
C ILE A 64 -13.94 -26.91 28.60
N TYR A 65 -14.67 -26.00 29.22
CA TYR A 65 -14.23 -25.29 30.42
C TYR A 65 -14.87 -25.92 31.66
N VAL A 66 -14.04 -26.22 32.64
CA VAL A 66 -14.49 -26.79 33.91
C VAL A 66 -14.56 -25.68 34.94
N PHE A 67 -15.71 -25.54 35.61
CA PHE A 67 -15.82 -24.84 36.89
C PHE A 67 -16.05 -25.87 37.98
N ALA A 68 -15.14 -25.99 38.93
CA ALA A 68 -15.21 -26.96 40.01
C ALA A 68 -15.32 -26.27 41.37
N LYS A 69 -16.32 -26.63 42.16
CA LYS A 69 -16.45 -26.19 43.55
C LYS A 69 -16.07 -27.32 44.48
N THR A 70 -15.11 -27.05 45.35
CA THR A 70 -14.58 -28.01 46.32
C THR A 70 -14.98 -27.60 47.72
N TRP A 71 -15.49 -28.55 48.51
CA TRP A 71 -15.89 -28.34 49.91
C TRP A 71 -15.12 -29.27 50.84
N THR A 72 -14.94 -28.84 52.09
CA THR A 72 -14.51 -29.75 53.16
C THR A 72 -15.59 -30.79 53.46
N ALA A 73 -15.25 -32.07 53.42
CA ALA A 73 -16.17 -33.16 53.74
C ALA A 73 -16.15 -33.45 55.25
N LYS A 74 -16.77 -32.56 56.04
CA LYS A 74 -16.74 -32.59 57.52
C LYS A 74 -17.33 -33.87 58.12
N GLU A 75 -18.20 -34.57 57.39
CA GLU A 75 -18.78 -35.85 57.75
C GLU A 75 -17.77 -37.01 57.71
N MET A 76 -16.63 -36.85 57.03
CA MET A 76 -15.61 -37.89 56.94
C MET A 76 -14.63 -37.79 58.12
N LYS A 77 -14.33 -38.94 58.74
CA LYS A 77 -13.41 -39.02 59.89
C LYS A 77 -11.96 -38.67 59.54
N ARG A 78 -11.57 -38.78 58.27
CA ARG A 78 -10.21 -38.53 57.81
C ARG A 78 -10.03 -37.03 57.50
N PRO A 79 -9.08 -36.34 58.15
CA PRO A 79 -8.76 -34.95 57.82
C PRO A 79 -8.32 -34.78 56.37
N GLY A 80 -8.71 -33.68 55.75
CA GLY A 80 -8.36 -33.35 54.36
C GLY A 80 -9.25 -33.99 53.30
N CYS A 81 -10.28 -34.75 53.69
CA CYS A 81 -11.29 -35.22 52.74
C CYS A 81 -12.15 -34.07 52.21
N VAL A 82 -12.44 -34.14 50.92
CA VAL A 82 -13.19 -33.12 50.19
C VAL A 82 -14.22 -33.78 49.28
N TRP A 83 -15.26 -33.01 48.98
CA TRP A 83 -16.14 -33.25 47.85
C TRP A 83 -15.91 -32.18 46.81
N THR A 84 -15.87 -32.57 45.54
CA THR A 84 -15.80 -31.61 44.44
C THR A 84 -16.87 -31.91 43.41
N HIS A 85 -17.65 -30.88 43.10
CA HIS A 85 -18.61 -30.91 42.03
C HIS A 85 -18.06 -30.06 40.88
N SER A 86 -17.83 -30.70 39.74
CA SER A 86 -17.33 -30.07 38.52
C SER A 86 -18.48 -29.88 37.54
N LEU A 87 -18.67 -28.65 37.08
CA LEU A 87 -19.53 -28.28 35.96
C LEU A 87 -18.65 -28.16 34.72
N LEU A 88 -18.99 -28.92 33.68
CA LEU A 88 -18.26 -29.03 32.43
C LEU A 88 -19.13 -28.40 31.34
N ILE A 89 -18.66 -27.29 30.79
CA ILE A 89 -19.42 -26.48 29.83
C ILE A 89 -18.61 -26.39 28.54
N ASP A 90 -19.25 -26.60 27.39
CA ASP A 90 -18.62 -26.30 26.10
C ASP A 90 -18.23 -24.81 26.07
N ILE A 91 -16.97 -24.51 25.74
CA ILE A 91 -16.45 -23.14 25.71
C ILE A 91 -17.28 -22.25 24.78
N ASP A 92 -17.79 -22.80 23.69
CA ASP A 92 -18.59 -22.05 22.72
C ASP A 92 -19.99 -21.68 23.26
N GLU A 93 -20.47 -22.38 24.30
CA GLU A 93 -21.75 -22.10 24.96
C GLU A 93 -21.64 -21.10 26.12
N LEU A 94 -20.45 -20.87 26.68
CA LEU A 94 -20.27 -19.98 27.85
C LEU A 94 -20.77 -18.55 27.61
N LYS A 95 -20.61 -18.02 26.39
CA LYS A 95 -21.05 -16.68 25.99
C LYS A 95 -22.57 -16.47 26.06
N TYR A 96 -23.36 -17.55 26.15
CA TYR A 96 -24.81 -17.46 26.28
C TYR A 96 -25.27 -17.45 27.74
N ILE A 97 -24.37 -17.74 28.67
CA ILE A 97 -24.62 -17.58 30.11
C ILE A 97 -24.44 -16.09 30.44
N LYS A 98 -25.51 -15.45 30.90
CA LYS A 98 -25.52 -14.00 31.19
C LYS A 98 -25.26 -13.66 32.65
N SER A 99 -25.09 -14.66 33.52
CA SER A 99 -24.92 -14.43 34.95
C SER A 99 -23.98 -15.45 35.59
N ALA A 100 -22.94 -14.95 36.26
CA ALA A 100 -22.07 -15.78 37.09
C ALA A 100 -22.84 -16.53 38.19
N ASN A 101 -23.94 -15.95 38.69
CA ASN A 101 -24.79 -16.60 39.70
C ASN A 101 -25.45 -17.87 39.19
N ALA A 102 -25.78 -17.96 37.90
CA ALA A 102 -26.38 -19.17 37.32
C ALA A 102 -25.43 -20.37 37.46
N ILE A 103 -24.13 -20.14 37.22
CA ILE A 103 -23.08 -21.15 37.44
C ILE A 103 -22.94 -21.45 38.93
N LEU A 104 -22.86 -20.42 39.78
CA LEU A 104 -22.68 -20.61 41.23
C LEU A 104 -23.84 -21.39 41.88
N LYS A 105 -25.08 -21.13 41.47
CA LYS A 105 -26.30 -21.82 41.96
C LYS A 105 -26.41 -23.27 41.45
N SER A 106 -25.71 -23.61 40.36
CA SER A 106 -25.68 -24.97 39.82
C SER A 106 -24.84 -25.93 40.66
N PHE A 107 -23.95 -25.41 41.52
CA PHE A 107 -23.17 -26.25 42.42
C PHE A 107 -24.02 -26.82 43.55
N LYS A 108 -24.12 -28.14 43.60
CA LYS A 108 -24.77 -28.89 44.69
C LYS A 108 -23.76 -29.64 45.55
N TYR A 109 -23.91 -29.56 46.88
CA TYR A 109 -23.16 -30.39 47.83
C TYR A 109 -23.76 -31.81 47.85
N PRO A 110 -22.95 -32.89 47.88
CA PRO A 110 -23.46 -34.26 47.96
C PRO A 110 -23.99 -34.57 49.37
N SER A 111 -25.28 -34.33 49.61
CA SER A 111 -25.92 -34.51 50.92
C SER A 111 -26.60 -35.87 51.14
N ASN A 112 -26.75 -36.71 50.09
CA ASN A 112 -27.43 -38.01 50.15
C ASN A 112 -26.56 -39.14 49.59
N SER A 113 -26.82 -40.38 50.04
CA SER A 113 -26.11 -41.59 49.61
C SER A 113 -26.35 -42.01 48.15
N LYS A 114 -27.29 -41.36 47.44
CA LYS A 114 -27.54 -41.56 46.02
C LYS A 114 -26.93 -40.41 45.23
N HIS A 115 -26.02 -40.74 44.31
CA HIS A 115 -25.27 -39.80 43.49
C HIS A 115 -25.86 -39.61 42.08
N ASP A 116 -27.06 -40.16 41.82
CA ASP A 116 -27.78 -40.15 40.55
C ASP A 116 -27.97 -38.74 39.96
N TYR A 117 -28.03 -37.70 40.80
CA TYR A 117 -28.11 -36.31 40.35
C TYR A 117 -26.95 -35.93 39.43
N TYR A 118 -25.75 -36.42 39.73
CA TYR A 118 -24.52 -36.10 38.99
C TYR A 118 -24.33 -36.95 37.72
N GLU A 119 -25.19 -37.95 37.50
CA GLU A 119 -25.20 -38.77 36.29
C GLU A 119 -26.07 -38.17 35.17
N ASN A 120 -26.80 -37.10 35.46
CA ASN A 120 -27.67 -36.42 34.51
C ASN A 120 -27.15 -35.03 34.18
N GLU A 121 -27.51 -34.49 33.02
CA GLU A 121 -27.08 -33.16 32.57
C GLU A 121 -27.91 -32.06 33.25
N ILE A 122 -27.36 -30.85 33.36
CA ILE A 122 -28.07 -29.65 33.82
C ILE A 122 -28.39 -28.79 32.59
N PHE A 123 -29.62 -28.30 32.49
CA PHE A 123 -30.02 -27.35 31.45
C PHE A 123 -30.25 -25.98 32.10
N LEU A 124 -29.41 -25.00 31.75
CA LEU A 124 -29.58 -23.62 32.18
C LEU A 124 -30.38 -22.84 31.15
N ASP A 125 -31.47 -22.22 31.58
CA ASP A 125 -32.24 -21.32 30.72
C ASP A 125 -31.48 -20.00 30.51
N THR A 126 -31.24 -19.64 29.24
CA THR A 126 -30.57 -18.37 28.89
C THR A 126 -31.51 -17.17 28.87
N ASN A 127 -32.83 -17.42 28.98
CA ASN A 127 -33.90 -16.44 29.07
C ASN A 127 -34.35 -16.19 30.52
N GLU A 128 -33.99 -17.04 31.49
CA GLU A 128 -34.10 -16.75 32.93
C GLU A 128 -33.06 -15.68 33.35
N ASN A 129 -33.11 -14.54 32.66
CA ASN A 129 -32.67 -13.27 33.18
C ASN A 129 -33.72 -12.83 34.20
N ASN A 130 -33.50 -13.13 35.48
CA ASN A 130 -34.14 -12.33 36.51
C ASN A 130 -33.70 -10.89 36.28
N GLU A 131 -34.62 -10.05 35.83
CA GLU A 131 -34.48 -8.59 35.66
C GLU A 131 -33.97 -7.88 36.93
N TYR A 132 -33.84 -8.56 38.09
CA TYR A 132 -33.58 -7.95 39.38
C TYR A 132 -32.78 -8.81 40.40
N GLU A 133 -31.80 -9.62 39.99
CA GLU A 133 -30.65 -9.88 40.87
C GLU A 133 -29.52 -8.88 40.55
N ASN A 134 -29.86 -7.58 40.65
CA ASN A 134 -28.89 -6.47 40.74
C ASN A 134 -28.06 -6.60 42.02
N LEU A 135 -27.24 -7.64 42.10
CA LEU A 135 -26.18 -7.71 43.10
C LEU A 135 -25.10 -6.77 42.61
N ARG A 136 -25.08 -5.57 43.21
CA ARG A 136 -23.98 -4.61 43.04
C ARG A 136 -22.68 -5.35 43.30
N PHE A 137 -21.90 -5.60 42.26
CA PHE A 137 -20.50 -5.91 42.45
C PHE A 137 -19.89 -4.75 43.24
N ASP A 138 -19.09 -5.06 44.25
CA ASP A 138 -18.24 -4.04 44.83
C ASP A 138 -17.28 -3.58 43.73
N LYS A 139 -17.49 -2.35 43.26
CA LYS A 139 -16.74 -1.81 42.12
C LYS A 139 -15.24 -1.84 42.39
N LYS A 140 -14.80 -1.56 43.63
CA LYS A 140 -13.38 -1.56 43.98
C LYS A 140 -12.82 -2.98 43.84
N GLN A 141 -13.53 -3.98 44.37
CA GLN A 141 -13.15 -5.38 44.22
C GLN A 141 -13.10 -5.82 42.76
N TYR A 142 -14.08 -5.41 41.94
CA TYR A 142 -14.12 -5.72 40.52
C TYR A 142 -12.93 -5.09 39.77
N GLU A 143 -12.67 -3.81 40.00
CA GLU A 143 -11.52 -3.10 39.42
C GLU A 143 -10.20 -3.77 39.83
N TYR A 144 -10.07 -4.23 41.07
CA TYR A 144 -8.89 -4.96 41.53
C TYR A 144 -8.68 -6.31 40.82
N ILE A 145 -9.75 -7.09 40.65
CA ILE A 145 -9.67 -8.35 39.89
C ILE A 145 -9.35 -8.07 38.43
N VAL A 146 -10.01 -7.11 37.77
CA VAL A 146 -9.68 -6.70 36.39
C VAL A 146 -8.22 -6.29 36.27
N TYR A 147 -7.73 -5.46 37.20
CA TYR A 147 -6.34 -5.01 37.20
C TYR A 147 -5.36 -6.18 37.34
N THR A 148 -5.53 -7.02 38.35
CA THR A 148 -4.59 -8.12 38.61
C THR A 148 -4.70 -9.25 37.59
N MET A 149 -5.91 -9.57 37.14
CA MET A 149 -6.18 -10.64 36.19
C MET A 149 -5.81 -10.27 34.75
N LEU A 150 -5.99 -9.02 34.32
CA LEU A 150 -5.92 -8.67 32.89
C LEU A 150 -4.75 -7.74 32.54
N SER A 151 -3.93 -7.31 33.49
CA SER A 151 -2.79 -6.41 33.22
C SER A 151 -1.58 -7.06 32.53
N ASN A 152 -1.49 -8.39 32.50
CA ASN A 152 -0.43 -9.13 31.82
C ASN A 152 -0.87 -10.58 31.59
N ASP A 153 -0.06 -11.34 30.85
CA ASP A 153 -0.21 -12.78 30.62
C ASP A 153 0.53 -13.66 31.62
N ASN A 154 1.24 -13.08 32.59
CA ASN A 154 1.91 -13.87 33.60
C ASN A 154 0.89 -14.61 34.47
N SER A 155 1.35 -15.69 35.10
CA SER A 155 0.63 -16.28 36.22
C SER A 155 0.58 -15.26 37.36
N VAL A 156 -0.56 -15.16 38.01
CA VAL A 156 -0.81 -14.13 39.04
C VAL A 156 -1.20 -14.79 40.34
N ILE A 157 -0.64 -14.29 41.44
CA ILE A 157 -1.08 -14.62 42.80
C ILE A 157 -1.55 -13.36 43.49
N ILE A 158 -2.71 -13.45 44.13
CA ILE A 158 -3.21 -12.41 45.04
C ILE A 158 -3.37 -12.96 46.46
N GLU A 159 -3.02 -12.16 47.45
CA GLU A 159 -3.27 -12.46 48.87
C GLU A 159 -4.68 -12.02 49.26
N ASN A 160 -5.53 -12.97 49.65
CA ASN A 160 -6.85 -12.67 50.20
C ASN A 160 -7.44 -13.86 50.97
N ASP A 161 -8.05 -13.59 52.13
CA ASP A 161 -8.68 -14.64 52.96
C ASP A 161 -10.16 -14.87 52.63
N LYS A 162 -10.81 -13.93 51.92
CA LYS A 162 -12.23 -13.94 51.51
C LYS A 162 -12.37 -14.36 50.03
N SER A 163 -12.29 -15.67 49.78
CA SER A 163 -12.27 -16.26 48.44
C SER A 163 -13.58 -16.20 47.65
N ASP A 164 -14.72 -16.16 48.35
CA ASP A 164 -16.04 -16.38 47.73
C ASP A 164 -16.54 -15.16 46.94
N ASP A 165 -16.22 -13.95 47.40
CA ASP A 165 -16.61 -12.69 46.74
C ASP A 165 -15.91 -12.53 45.38
N TYR A 166 -14.64 -12.95 45.29
CA TYR A 166 -13.86 -12.87 44.05
C TYR A 166 -14.21 -13.97 43.06
N ALA A 167 -14.68 -15.13 43.52
CA ALA A 167 -15.09 -16.21 42.65
C ALA A 167 -16.20 -15.77 41.68
N LYS A 168 -17.17 -15.02 42.18
CA LYS A 168 -18.25 -14.47 41.37
C LYS A 168 -17.74 -13.51 40.30
N ILE A 169 -16.85 -12.58 40.66
CA ILE A 169 -16.27 -11.59 39.74
C ILE A 169 -15.46 -12.30 38.65
N ILE A 170 -14.63 -13.27 39.01
CA ILE A 170 -13.81 -14.02 38.04
C ILE A 170 -14.70 -14.75 37.04
N ILE A 171 -15.74 -15.46 37.51
CA ILE A 171 -16.69 -16.14 36.61
C ILE A 171 -17.40 -15.13 35.70
N ASP A 172 -17.81 -13.98 36.24
CA ASP A 172 -18.49 -12.93 35.48
C ASP A 172 -17.63 -12.34 34.36
N ILE A 173 -16.33 -12.16 34.61
CA ILE A 173 -15.36 -11.78 33.58
C ILE A 173 -15.25 -12.90 32.52
N LEU A 174 -15.14 -14.16 32.96
CA LEU A 174 -14.88 -15.32 32.08
C LEU A 174 -16.01 -15.61 31.10
N ILE A 175 -17.28 -15.56 31.53
CA ILE A 175 -18.43 -15.78 30.62
C ILE A 175 -18.52 -14.73 29.51
N GLN A 176 -17.84 -13.59 29.67
CA GLN A 176 -17.74 -12.51 28.67
C GLN A 176 -16.48 -12.61 27.79
N GLN A 177 -15.61 -13.60 28.00
CA GLN A 177 -14.37 -13.77 27.21
C GLN A 177 -14.57 -14.64 25.98
N ASN A 178 -13.68 -14.46 24.99
CA ASN A 178 -13.63 -15.31 23.81
C ASN A 178 -12.99 -16.68 24.11
N LYS A 179 -13.18 -17.61 23.17
CA LYS A 179 -12.67 -18.98 23.21
C LYS A 179 -11.14 -19.06 23.35
N VAL A 180 -10.40 -18.17 22.69
CA VAL A 180 -8.93 -18.16 22.72
C VAL A 180 -8.44 -17.85 24.14
N PHE A 181 -9.05 -16.87 24.80
CA PHE A 181 -8.77 -16.51 26.19
C PHE A 181 -9.10 -17.68 27.14
N LEU A 182 -10.31 -18.26 27.00
CA LEU A 182 -10.80 -19.32 27.90
C LEU A 182 -9.93 -20.58 27.83
N ASN A 183 -9.42 -20.93 26.66
CA ASN A 183 -8.50 -22.05 26.47
C ASN A 183 -7.14 -21.88 27.16
N GLN A 184 -6.79 -20.67 27.61
CA GLN A 184 -5.48 -20.36 28.21
C GLN A 184 -5.60 -19.92 29.67
N PHE A 185 -6.81 -19.84 30.21
CA PHE A 185 -7.05 -19.26 31.53
C PHE A 185 -7.49 -20.31 32.55
N SER A 186 -6.65 -20.52 33.55
CA SER A 186 -6.95 -21.34 34.73
C SER A 186 -6.89 -20.50 36.00
N PHE A 187 -7.78 -20.80 36.95
CA PHE A 187 -7.80 -20.11 38.23
C PHE A 187 -8.13 -21.00 39.42
N CYS A 188 -7.75 -20.55 40.61
CA CYS A 188 -8.20 -21.14 41.87
C CYS A 188 -8.38 -20.06 42.94
N THR A 189 -9.58 -19.96 43.51
CA THR A 189 -9.92 -18.91 44.47
C THR A 189 -9.45 -19.18 45.89
N LYS A 190 -8.86 -20.35 46.15
CA LYS A 190 -8.13 -20.64 47.38
C LYS A 190 -7.10 -21.73 47.13
N SER A 191 -5.84 -21.33 46.98
CA SER A 191 -4.71 -22.23 46.74
C SER A 191 -3.87 -22.35 48.01
N PHE A 192 -3.71 -23.57 48.54
CA PHE A 192 -2.84 -23.83 49.69
C PHE A 192 -1.39 -24.09 49.26
N ASN A 193 -1.20 -24.60 48.05
CA ASN A 193 0.07 -24.77 47.36
C ASN A 193 -0.03 -24.21 45.93
N SER A 194 1.10 -24.05 45.23
CA SER A 194 1.10 -23.64 43.82
C SER A 194 0.38 -24.67 42.94
N ARG A 195 -0.70 -24.26 42.28
CA ARG A 195 -1.46 -25.11 41.36
C ARG A 195 -0.90 -25.07 39.95
N LYS A 196 -0.90 -26.23 39.30
CA LYS A 196 -0.41 -26.40 37.93
C LYS A 196 -1.38 -27.18 37.06
N LEU A 197 -1.52 -26.76 35.81
CA LEU A 197 -2.21 -27.49 34.74
C LEU A 197 -1.16 -27.85 33.70
N ASN A 198 -1.02 -29.14 33.37
CA ASN A 198 -0.03 -29.62 32.38
C ASN A 198 1.40 -29.08 32.63
N ARG A 199 1.82 -29.01 33.91
CA ARG A 199 3.10 -28.47 34.40
C ARG A 199 3.27 -26.95 34.29
N GLN A 200 2.30 -26.23 33.73
CA GLN A 200 2.27 -24.77 33.75
C GLN A 200 1.57 -24.28 35.01
N ASP A 201 2.07 -23.20 35.60
CA ASP A 201 1.43 -22.58 36.76
C ASP A 201 0.04 -22.05 36.36
N PHE A 202 -0.91 -22.08 37.29
CA PHE A 202 -2.25 -21.55 37.04
C PHE A 202 -2.20 -20.05 36.73
N SER A 203 -3.03 -19.61 35.79
CA SER A 203 -3.05 -18.22 35.30
C SER A 203 -3.38 -17.22 36.42
N TYR A 204 -4.25 -17.60 37.36
CA TYR A 204 -4.69 -16.73 38.47
C TYR A 204 -5.00 -17.51 39.75
N GLN A 205 -4.30 -17.22 40.85
CA GLN A 205 -4.48 -17.93 42.12
C GLN A 205 -4.68 -16.95 43.26
N ILE A 206 -5.65 -17.24 44.12
CA ILE A 206 -5.87 -16.51 45.37
C ILE A 206 -5.31 -17.38 46.49
N VAL A 207 -4.44 -16.81 47.31
CA VAL A 207 -3.74 -17.51 48.40
C VAL A 207 -4.09 -16.84 49.73
N PRO A 208 -4.38 -17.60 50.80
CA PRO A 208 -4.54 -17.03 52.14
C PRO A 208 -3.30 -16.24 52.58
N GLN A 209 -3.50 -15.14 53.32
CA GLN A 209 -2.41 -14.19 53.64
C GLN A 209 -1.23 -14.85 54.38
N ASN A 210 -1.51 -15.86 55.22
CA ASN A 210 -0.49 -16.60 55.96
C ASN A 210 0.33 -17.60 55.10
N LEU A 211 -0.07 -17.84 53.86
CA LEU A 211 0.58 -18.79 52.94
C LEU A 211 1.29 -18.12 51.75
N GLY A 212 1.09 -16.82 51.51
CA GLY A 212 1.66 -16.11 50.36
C GLY A 212 3.16 -16.35 50.19
N ASN A 213 3.95 -16.16 51.25
CA ASN A 213 5.41 -16.39 51.23
C ASN A 213 5.83 -17.83 50.93
N ARG A 214 5.01 -18.83 51.28
CA ARG A 214 5.29 -20.23 50.97
C ARG A 214 5.04 -20.50 49.50
N VAL A 215 3.87 -20.08 49.01
CA VAL A 215 3.49 -20.30 47.62
C VAL A 215 4.46 -19.57 46.70
N ILE A 216 4.89 -18.33 47.01
CA ILE A 216 5.92 -17.60 46.24
C ILE A 216 7.18 -18.42 45.96
N ARG A 217 7.64 -19.25 46.92
CA ARG A 217 8.86 -20.06 46.77
C ARG A 217 8.70 -21.25 45.82
N GLU A 218 7.48 -21.64 45.49
CA GLU A 218 7.16 -22.83 44.68
C GLU A 218 6.88 -22.49 43.19
N ILE A 219 6.97 -21.21 42.82
CA ILE A 219 6.50 -20.73 41.52
C ILE A 219 7.67 -20.36 40.60
N SER A 220 7.41 -20.39 39.30
CA SER A 220 8.30 -19.84 38.28
C SER A 220 8.59 -18.34 38.47
N GLU A 221 9.77 -17.91 38.00
CA GLU A 221 10.25 -16.51 38.04
C GLU A 221 9.33 -15.51 37.33
N LYS A 222 8.42 -15.99 36.47
CA LYS A 222 7.50 -15.15 35.70
C LYS A 222 6.22 -14.77 36.46
N THR A 223 5.96 -15.32 37.64
CA THR A 223 4.71 -15.05 38.37
C THR A 223 4.72 -13.70 39.06
N VAL A 224 3.60 -12.98 38.93
CA VAL A 224 3.39 -11.68 39.58
C VAL A 224 2.58 -11.86 40.84
N PHE A 225 3.03 -11.24 41.92
CA PHE A 225 2.38 -11.29 43.21
C PHE A 225 1.79 -9.93 43.59
N TYR A 226 0.51 -9.90 43.96
CA TYR A 226 -0.17 -8.70 44.46
C TYR A 226 -0.62 -8.90 45.90
N LYS A 227 -0.42 -7.85 46.70
CA LYS A 227 -1.03 -7.74 48.03
C LYS A 227 -2.51 -7.46 47.93
N ASP A 228 -3.19 -7.58 49.06
CA ASP A 228 -4.60 -7.27 49.22
C ASP A 228 -4.98 -5.87 48.68
N ILE A 229 -6.23 -5.74 48.22
CA ILE A 229 -6.82 -4.53 47.67
C ILE A 229 -6.69 -3.30 48.58
N GLU A 230 -6.60 -3.48 49.90
CA GLU A 230 -6.39 -2.40 50.87
C GLU A 230 -5.08 -1.63 50.65
N TYR A 231 -4.07 -2.27 50.05
CA TYR A 231 -2.76 -1.67 49.76
C TYR A 231 -2.69 -0.96 48.40
N ILE A 232 -3.80 -0.91 47.65
CA ILE A 232 -3.84 -0.26 46.33
C ILE A 232 -4.45 1.13 46.46
N GLU A 233 -3.61 2.14 46.24
CA GLU A 233 -4.00 3.55 46.31
C GLU A 233 -4.69 4.03 45.04
N GLN A 234 -4.15 3.68 43.86
CA GLN A 234 -4.66 4.15 42.58
C GLN A 234 -4.56 3.06 41.50
N LEU A 235 -5.66 2.87 40.77
CA LEU A 235 -5.75 1.97 39.62
C LEU A 235 -5.64 2.74 38.29
N PRO A 236 -5.08 2.11 37.24
CA PRO A 236 -5.02 2.72 35.92
C PRO A 236 -6.40 3.06 35.36
N LYS A 237 -6.52 4.18 34.64
CA LYS A 237 -7.80 4.66 34.08
C LYS A 237 -8.52 3.63 33.20
N TRP A 238 -7.78 2.81 32.44
CA TRP A 238 -8.38 1.78 31.58
C TRP A 238 -9.14 0.71 32.39
N VAL A 239 -8.68 0.39 33.61
CA VAL A 239 -9.33 -0.57 34.52
C VAL A 239 -10.70 -0.06 34.93
N ASN A 240 -10.78 1.22 35.31
CA ASN A 240 -12.03 1.83 35.76
C ASN A 240 -13.07 1.87 34.64
N LEU A 241 -12.64 2.12 33.40
CA LEU A 241 -13.52 2.21 32.24
C LEU A 241 -14.00 0.82 31.79
N ILE A 242 -13.09 -0.15 31.65
CA ILE A 242 -13.48 -1.51 31.22
C ILE A 242 -14.32 -2.23 32.27
N THR A 243 -14.11 -1.94 33.55
CA THR A 243 -14.93 -2.49 34.64
C THR A 243 -16.39 -2.07 34.50
N ILE A 244 -16.66 -0.84 34.04
CA ILE A 244 -18.03 -0.37 33.78
C ILE A 244 -18.67 -1.20 32.66
N ASP A 245 -17.92 -1.47 31.59
CA ASP A 245 -18.44 -2.26 30.47
C ASP A 245 -18.66 -3.73 30.86
N PHE A 246 -17.76 -4.31 31.66
CA PHE A 246 -17.95 -5.65 32.22
C PHE A 246 -19.21 -5.77 33.08
N ILE A 247 -19.37 -4.88 34.06
CA ILE A 247 -20.52 -4.89 34.98
C ILE A 247 -21.84 -4.71 34.21
N ASN A 248 -21.83 -3.94 33.13
CA ASN A 248 -23.00 -3.70 32.28
C ASN A 248 -23.15 -4.72 31.14
N HIS A 249 -22.26 -5.72 31.04
CA HIS A 249 -22.21 -6.68 29.93
C HIS A 249 -22.14 -6.03 28.52
N ASN A 250 -21.44 -4.89 28.40
CA ASN A 250 -21.31 -4.10 27.17
C ASN A 250 -19.95 -4.32 26.46
N MET A 251 -19.42 -5.55 26.51
CA MET A 251 -18.10 -5.88 25.99
C MET A 251 -18.04 -6.03 24.45
N ASP A 252 -19.19 -6.05 23.76
CA ASP A 252 -19.28 -6.31 22.31
C ASP A 252 -18.43 -5.35 21.47
N ASN A 253 -18.46 -4.04 21.77
CA ASN A 253 -17.69 -3.04 21.02
C ASN A 253 -16.17 -3.25 21.20
N PHE A 254 -15.74 -3.61 22.41
CA PHE A 254 -14.34 -3.89 22.70
C PHE A 254 -13.88 -5.19 22.03
N GLU A 255 -14.69 -6.24 22.07
CA GLU A 255 -14.37 -7.52 21.42
C GLU A 255 -14.38 -7.38 19.88
N CYS A 256 -15.32 -6.64 19.30
CA CYS A 256 -15.31 -6.31 17.88
C CYS A 256 -14.04 -5.52 17.50
N TYR A 257 -13.64 -4.54 18.30
CA TYR A 257 -12.40 -3.79 18.09
C TYR A 257 -11.16 -4.71 18.06
N LYS A 258 -11.04 -5.60 19.05
CA LYS A 258 -9.92 -6.54 19.16
C LYS A 258 -9.89 -7.54 17.98
N LYS A 259 -11.05 -8.05 17.56
CA LYS A 259 -11.19 -9.00 16.45
C LYS A 259 -10.68 -8.46 15.11
N LEU A 260 -10.74 -7.15 14.88
CA LEU A 260 -10.23 -6.53 13.65
C LEU A 260 -8.73 -6.80 13.43
N TYR A 261 -7.98 -6.95 14.51
CA TYR A 261 -6.54 -7.22 14.45
C TYR A 261 -6.21 -8.69 14.19
N GLY A 262 -7.20 -9.59 14.34
CA GLY A 262 -7.08 -11.02 14.08
C GLY A 262 -6.94 -11.88 15.34
N SER A 263 -7.14 -13.18 15.18
CA SER A 263 -7.27 -14.13 16.31
C SER A 263 -6.00 -14.31 17.14
N LEU A 264 -4.82 -14.04 16.58
CA LEU A 264 -3.54 -14.08 17.31
C LEU A 264 -3.52 -13.07 18.48
N PHE A 265 -4.25 -11.97 18.33
CA PHE A 265 -4.31 -10.87 19.28
C PHE A 265 -5.48 -10.96 20.27
N GLU A 266 -6.27 -12.04 20.20
CA GLU A 266 -7.42 -12.26 21.08
C GLU A 266 -7.04 -12.87 22.44
N THR A 267 -5.76 -13.13 22.69
CA THR A 267 -5.24 -13.74 23.92
C THR A 267 -5.19 -12.77 25.11
N ARG A 268 -5.06 -13.31 26.33
CA ARG A 268 -4.90 -12.53 27.57
C ARG A 268 -3.72 -11.54 27.51
N LYS A 269 -2.63 -11.91 26.85
CA LYS A 269 -1.41 -11.09 26.69
C LYS A 269 -1.68 -9.69 26.16
N TYR A 270 -2.61 -9.59 25.20
CA TYR A 270 -2.89 -8.33 24.52
C TYR A 270 -4.09 -7.59 25.10
N PHE A 271 -4.79 -8.17 26.06
CA PHE A 271 -6.05 -7.64 26.58
C PHE A 271 -5.91 -6.20 27.10
N ASN A 272 -4.99 -5.95 28.03
CA ASN A 272 -4.78 -4.60 28.55
C ASN A 272 -4.26 -3.61 27.50
N LYS A 273 -3.47 -4.09 26.52
CA LYS A 273 -2.90 -3.26 25.45
C LYS A 273 -4.04 -2.73 24.58
N PHE A 274 -4.95 -3.61 24.14
CA PHE A 274 -6.15 -3.18 23.42
C PHE A 274 -7.09 -2.36 24.30
N ALA A 275 -7.27 -2.69 25.59
CA ALA A 275 -8.12 -1.89 26.46
C ALA A 275 -7.60 -0.45 26.55
N LYS A 276 -6.29 -0.26 26.75
CA LYS A 276 -5.67 1.08 26.74
C LYS A 276 -5.96 1.83 25.44
N MET A 277 -5.78 1.19 24.29
CA MET A 277 -6.05 1.81 22.99
C MET A 277 -7.54 2.13 22.80
N PHE A 278 -8.43 1.16 23.04
CA PHE A 278 -9.87 1.29 22.88
C PHE A 278 -10.42 2.44 23.74
N TYR A 279 -10.09 2.49 25.03
CA TYR A 279 -10.63 3.53 25.90
C TYR A 279 -9.96 4.89 25.71
N ALA A 280 -8.72 4.93 25.22
CA ALA A 280 -8.09 6.19 24.83
C ALA A 280 -8.69 6.75 23.54
N PHE A 281 -8.98 5.90 22.54
CA PHE A 281 -9.31 6.31 21.17
C PHE A 281 -10.74 6.06 20.69
N ASN A 282 -11.57 5.29 21.40
CA ASN A 282 -12.97 5.06 21.00
C ASN A 282 -13.99 5.70 21.96
N ASN A 283 -13.63 5.97 23.23
CA ASN A 283 -14.56 6.48 24.25
C ASN A 283 -14.34 7.94 24.67
N SER A 284 -13.53 8.71 23.94
CA SER A 284 -13.21 10.11 24.26
C SER A 284 -13.63 11.08 23.14
N ASN A 285 -14.28 12.19 23.50
CA ASN A 285 -14.64 13.29 22.58
C ASN A 285 -13.43 14.12 22.09
N ILE A 286 -12.22 13.58 22.22
CA ILE A 286 -10.98 14.28 21.84
C ILE A 286 -10.80 14.10 20.34
N ASN A 287 -10.51 15.19 19.64
CA ASN A 287 -10.15 15.18 18.23
C ASN A 287 -8.88 14.32 18.06
N LYS A 288 -8.99 13.15 17.43
CA LYS A 288 -7.90 12.16 17.38
C LYS A 288 -7.16 12.26 16.06
N SER A 289 -5.92 12.73 16.18
CA SER A 289 -4.91 12.56 15.15
C SER A 289 -4.60 11.07 14.97
N PHE A 290 -4.44 10.66 13.72
CA PHE A 290 -3.99 9.31 13.38
C PHE A 290 -2.56 9.07 13.84
N LEU A 291 -1.70 10.08 13.69
CA LEU A 291 -0.34 10.05 14.23
C LEU A 291 -0.33 9.80 15.75
N SER A 292 -1.21 10.47 16.50
CA SER A 292 -1.34 10.22 17.95
C SER A 292 -1.73 8.78 18.28
N TYR A 293 -2.57 8.15 17.44
CA TYR A 293 -2.90 6.74 17.56
C TYR A 293 -1.68 5.86 17.31
N MET A 294 -0.94 6.10 16.22
CA MET A 294 0.26 5.33 15.89
C MET A 294 1.36 5.45 16.96
N ASN A 295 1.53 6.64 17.55
CA ASN A 295 2.44 6.85 18.67
C ASN A 295 2.00 6.09 19.93
N ALA A 296 0.70 6.00 20.20
CA ALA A 296 0.17 5.16 21.26
C ALA A 296 0.38 3.67 20.96
N VAL A 297 0.21 3.22 19.71
CA VAL A 297 0.54 1.83 19.30
C VAL A 297 2.02 1.54 19.59
N ARG A 298 2.95 2.42 19.21
CA ARG A 298 4.39 2.27 19.48
C ARG A 298 4.71 2.10 20.96
N THR A 299 3.98 2.83 21.80
CA THR A 299 4.17 2.83 23.25
C THR A 299 3.59 1.57 23.90
N VAL A 300 2.39 1.17 23.48
CA VAL A 300 1.62 0.08 24.11
C VAL A 300 2.02 -1.29 23.56
N PHE A 301 2.34 -1.39 22.28
CA PHE A 301 2.70 -2.61 21.55
C PHE A 301 4.16 -2.58 21.10
N LYS A 302 5.10 -2.20 21.98
CA LYS A 302 6.52 -2.04 21.63
C LYS A 302 7.11 -3.20 20.82
N ASP A 303 6.85 -4.44 21.24
CA ASP A 303 7.41 -5.64 20.60
C ASP A 303 6.62 -6.08 19.35
N GLU A 304 5.37 -5.63 19.19
CA GLU A 304 4.46 -5.97 18.09
C GLU A 304 4.11 -4.75 17.23
N TYR A 305 4.92 -3.69 17.32
CA TYR A 305 4.58 -2.37 16.79
C TYR A 305 4.37 -2.41 15.28
N GLU A 306 5.22 -3.12 14.54
CA GLU A 306 5.13 -3.24 13.09
C GLU A 306 3.84 -3.94 12.65
N GLU A 307 3.52 -5.08 13.28
CA GLU A 307 2.36 -5.90 12.91
C GLU A 307 1.04 -5.16 13.21
N ILE A 308 0.94 -4.53 14.39
CA ILE A 308 -0.23 -3.75 14.78
C ILE A 308 -0.36 -2.49 13.92
N SER A 309 0.76 -1.85 13.56
CA SER A 309 0.76 -0.69 12.65
C SER A 309 0.26 -1.07 11.26
N TYR A 310 0.77 -2.16 10.68
CA TYR A 310 0.30 -2.68 9.40
C TYR A 310 -1.20 -2.99 9.44
N LYS A 311 -1.65 -3.73 10.45
CA LYS A 311 -3.07 -4.07 10.62
C LYS A 311 -3.95 -2.85 10.80
N THR A 312 -3.49 -1.84 11.54
CA THR A 312 -4.23 -0.58 11.70
C THR A 312 -4.42 0.12 10.36
N ILE A 313 -3.37 0.23 9.56
CA ILE A 313 -3.44 0.86 8.23
C ILE A 313 -4.34 0.02 7.30
N GLU A 314 -4.23 -1.31 7.32
CA GLU A 314 -5.09 -2.22 6.57
C GLU A 314 -6.58 -2.04 6.92
N ILE A 315 -6.91 -1.92 8.21
CA ILE A 315 -8.28 -1.68 8.68
C ILE A 315 -8.82 -0.35 8.11
N ILE A 316 -8.06 0.73 8.25
CA ILE A 316 -8.49 2.08 7.81
C ILE A 316 -8.61 2.15 6.28
N CYS A 317 -7.66 1.57 5.56
CA CYS A 317 -7.65 1.50 4.10
C CYS A 317 -8.87 0.78 3.53
N ASN A 318 -9.34 -0.28 4.19
CA ASN A 318 -10.57 -0.98 3.82
C ASN A 318 -11.84 -0.24 4.30
N ASN A 319 -11.72 1.03 4.67
CA ASN A 319 -12.77 1.88 5.24
C ASN A 319 -13.42 1.29 6.51
N HIS A 320 -12.77 0.33 7.18
CA HIS A 320 -13.24 -0.17 8.45
C HIS A 320 -12.92 0.85 9.55
N ASN A 321 -13.95 1.29 10.26
CA ASN A 321 -13.83 2.15 11.44
C ASN A 321 -13.22 3.54 11.20
N MET A 322 -13.48 4.15 10.04
CA MET A 322 -13.13 5.56 9.77
C MET A 322 -13.67 6.54 10.82
N GLN A 323 -14.74 6.14 11.54
CA GLN A 323 -15.29 6.87 12.68
C GLN A 323 -14.28 7.13 13.81
N TRP A 324 -13.25 6.29 13.98
CA TRP A 324 -12.18 6.52 14.97
C TRP A 324 -11.40 7.81 14.71
N PHE A 325 -11.39 8.28 13.46
CA PHE A 325 -10.64 9.44 13.00
C PHE A 325 -11.54 10.51 12.36
N ASN A 326 -12.77 10.65 12.89
CA ASN A 326 -13.78 11.61 12.43
C ASN A 326 -14.19 11.45 10.95
N ASN A 327 -14.19 10.22 10.44
CA ASN A 327 -14.53 9.90 9.05
C ASN A 327 -13.65 10.60 7.99
N ARG A 328 -12.44 11.04 8.36
CA ARG A 328 -11.45 11.54 7.42
C ARG A 328 -10.97 10.40 6.53
N ASN A 329 -10.74 10.68 5.25
CA ASN A 329 -10.30 9.67 4.28
C ASN A 329 -8.84 9.26 4.51
N ILE A 330 -8.43 8.12 3.93
CA ILE A 330 -7.08 7.57 4.09
C ILE A 330 -5.99 8.53 3.63
N SER A 331 -6.22 9.33 2.58
CA SER A 331 -5.23 10.29 2.11
C SER A 331 -4.95 11.37 3.15
N GLU A 332 -5.97 11.91 3.81
CA GLU A 332 -5.79 12.90 4.88
C GLU A 332 -5.05 12.30 6.08
N LEU A 333 -5.35 11.04 6.42
CA LEU A 333 -4.69 10.35 7.54
C LEU A 333 -3.22 10.05 7.21
N CYS A 334 -2.92 9.64 5.98
CA CYS A 334 -1.55 9.38 5.53
C CYS A 334 -0.70 10.66 5.50
N LEU A 335 -1.30 11.81 5.19
CA LEU A 335 -0.60 13.10 5.27
C LEU A 335 -0.10 13.41 6.69
N GLU A 336 -0.82 13.01 7.74
CA GLU A 336 -0.31 13.17 9.12
C GLU A 336 0.94 12.34 9.39
N LEU A 337 1.06 11.16 8.75
CA LEU A 337 2.19 10.26 8.98
C LEU A 337 3.45 10.74 8.26
N VAL A 338 3.32 11.33 7.07
CA VAL A 338 4.49 11.79 6.30
C VAL A 338 5.03 13.13 6.81
N ASP A 339 4.23 13.89 7.55
CA ASP A 339 4.57 15.20 8.12
C ASP A 339 5.32 15.12 9.45
N ASP A 340 5.37 13.95 10.07
CA ASP A 340 5.93 13.79 11.41
C ASP A 340 7.32 13.14 11.38
N ASN A 341 8.33 13.87 11.82
CA ASN A 341 9.71 13.39 11.82
C ASN A 341 9.99 12.31 12.89
N GLU A 342 9.09 12.06 13.84
CA GLU A 342 9.25 11.02 14.85
C GLU A 342 8.60 9.68 14.42
N PHE A 343 7.73 9.72 13.42
CA PHE A 343 7.09 8.55 12.85
C PHE A 343 8.12 7.71 12.09
N PHE A 344 8.25 6.45 12.50
CA PHE A 344 9.18 5.49 11.93
C PHE A 344 8.58 4.09 11.99
N ILE A 345 8.80 3.31 10.93
CA ILE A 345 8.52 1.86 10.85
C ILE A 345 9.71 1.23 10.12
N GLU A 346 10.38 0.26 10.74
CA GLU A 346 11.62 -0.32 10.23
C GLU A 346 11.40 -1.09 8.92
N ASN A 347 10.35 -1.92 8.85
CA ASN A 347 9.98 -2.70 7.67
C ASN A 347 8.72 -2.16 6.96
N SER A 348 8.78 -0.91 6.51
CA SER A 348 7.62 -0.19 5.95
C SER A 348 7.20 -0.59 4.52
N ASN A 349 8.01 -1.36 3.78
CA ASN A 349 7.77 -1.69 2.37
C ASN A 349 6.36 -2.24 2.07
N ARG A 350 5.86 -3.15 2.91
CA ARG A 350 4.52 -3.75 2.72
C ARG A 350 3.40 -2.73 2.92
N ILE A 351 3.56 -1.83 3.91
CA ILE A 351 2.62 -0.73 4.16
C ILE A 351 2.65 0.24 2.99
N ILE A 352 3.85 0.62 2.55
CA ILE A 352 4.05 1.59 1.49
C ILE A 352 3.45 1.09 0.17
N SER A 353 3.72 -0.15 -0.24
CA SER A 353 3.12 -0.72 -1.45
C SER A 353 1.60 -0.66 -1.40
N TYR A 354 1.02 -0.98 -0.24
CA TYR A 354 -0.43 -1.00 -0.08
C TYR A 354 -1.04 0.41 -0.13
N LEU A 355 -0.39 1.38 0.54
CA LEU A 355 -0.80 2.79 0.48
C LEU A 355 -0.61 3.38 -0.92
N ARG A 356 0.50 3.09 -1.61
CA ARG A 356 0.74 3.51 -3.00
C ARG A 356 -0.43 3.12 -3.88
N ASP A 357 -0.88 1.87 -3.75
CA ASP A 357 -1.96 1.36 -4.60
C ASP A 357 -3.27 2.09 -4.35
N ILE A 358 -3.69 2.21 -3.09
CA ILE A 358 -4.92 2.91 -2.72
C ILE A 358 -4.87 4.39 -3.06
N LEU A 359 -3.76 5.08 -2.77
CA LEU A 359 -3.62 6.50 -3.09
C LEU A 359 -3.71 6.74 -4.60
N TYR A 360 -3.09 5.89 -5.42
CA TYR A 360 -3.12 6.07 -6.88
C TYR A 360 -4.43 5.63 -7.53
N ASP A 361 -5.07 4.59 -7.01
CA ASP A 361 -6.27 4.01 -7.60
C ASP A 361 -7.55 4.74 -7.14
N GLU A 362 -7.61 5.21 -5.88
CA GLU A 362 -8.80 5.84 -5.29
C GLU A 362 -8.65 7.34 -4.98
N TYR A 363 -7.44 7.83 -4.67
CA TYR A 363 -7.19 9.20 -4.20
C TYR A 363 -6.20 9.97 -5.08
N ARG A 364 -6.21 9.73 -6.40
CA ARG A 364 -5.18 10.23 -7.32
C ARG A 364 -4.94 11.73 -7.25
N ASP A 365 -6.00 12.53 -7.09
CA ASP A 365 -5.91 13.99 -7.04
C ASP A 365 -5.16 14.50 -5.80
N SER A 366 -5.12 13.73 -4.71
CA SER A 366 -4.41 14.13 -3.50
C SER A 366 -2.91 13.86 -3.56
N ILE A 367 -2.44 13.05 -4.52
CA ILE A 367 -1.02 12.70 -4.70
C ILE A 367 -0.16 13.95 -4.90
N TYR A 368 -0.70 14.98 -5.56
CA TYR A 368 -0.03 16.27 -5.73
C TYR A 368 0.50 16.84 -4.40
N THR A 369 -0.26 16.71 -3.30
CA THR A 369 0.17 17.20 -1.99
C THR A 369 1.43 16.50 -1.48
N TYR A 370 1.60 15.22 -1.77
CA TYR A 370 2.79 14.45 -1.40
C TYR A 370 4.00 14.91 -2.21
N PHE A 371 3.86 15.08 -3.53
CA PHE A 371 4.96 15.58 -4.36
C PHE A 371 5.34 17.03 -4.04
N LYS A 372 4.36 17.89 -3.74
CA LYS A 372 4.61 19.27 -3.27
C LYS A 372 5.38 19.30 -1.95
N LYS A 373 5.08 18.37 -1.04
CA LYS A 373 5.84 18.25 0.21
C LYS A 373 7.25 17.72 -0.04
N SER A 374 7.41 16.80 -1.00
CA SER A 374 8.71 16.30 -1.45
C SER A 374 9.57 17.40 -2.06
N SER A 375 9.00 18.31 -2.86
CA SER A 375 9.76 19.42 -3.46
C SER A 375 10.27 20.43 -2.44
N ASN A 376 9.63 20.49 -1.26
CA ASN A 376 9.99 21.39 -0.17
C ASN A 376 10.85 20.71 0.91
N ASP A 377 11.38 19.51 0.65
CA ASP A 377 12.15 18.70 1.60
C ASP A 377 11.47 18.56 2.99
N SER A 378 10.14 18.41 2.98
CA SER A 378 9.31 18.39 4.20
C SER A 378 8.79 17.01 4.59
N LEU A 379 9.21 15.96 3.89
CA LEU A 379 8.79 14.58 4.14
C LEU A 379 9.77 13.87 5.07
N ASN A 380 9.24 13.02 5.95
CA ASN A 380 10.06 12.05 6.68
C ASN A 380 10.50 10.88 5.78
N ASP A 381 11.29 9.93 6.33
CA ASP A 381 11.78 8.76 5.60
C ASP A 381 10.64 7.91 5.01
N PHE A 382 9.55 7.73 5.77
CA PHE A 382 8.38 6.99 5.33
C PHE A 382 7.69 7.66 4.13
N GLY A 383 7.51 8.99 4.19
CA GLY A 383 6.94 9.79 3.10
C GLY A 383 7.82 9.80 1.87
N SER A 384 9.14 9.86 2.05
CA SER A 384 10.11 9.79 0.95
C SER A 384 10.05 8.44 0.22
N LEU A 385 9.99 7.33 0.97
CA LEU A 385 9.82 6.01 0.39
C LEU A 385 8.46 5.86 -0.33
N LEU A 386 7.38 6.39 0.26
CA LEU A 386 6.06 6.38 -0.36
C LEU A 386 6.02 7.19 -1.66
N VAL A 387 6.64 8.37 -1.68
CA VAL A 387 6.77 9.19 -2.89
C VAL A 387 7.55 8.45 -3.97
N ASN A 388 8.67 7.81 -3.63
CA ASN A 388 9.46 7.02 -4.58
C ASN A 388 8.64 5.89 -5.22
N GLU A 389 7.82 5.20 -4.42
CA GLU A 389 6.93 4.15 -4.89
C GLU A 389 5.78 4.70 -5.76
N LEU A 390 5.24 5.88 -5.43
CA LEU A 390 4.24 6.56 -6.25
C LEU A 390 4.82 7.00 -7.60
N LEU A 391 6.05 7.51 -7.64
CA LEU A 391 6.74 7.93 -8.87
C LEU A 391 6.78 6.80 -9.91
N GLY A 392 7.02 5.57 -9.47
CA GLY A 392 7.04 4.39 -10.34
C GLY A 392 5.68 4.01 -10.96
N LYS A 393 4.56 4.51 -10.41
CA LYS A 393 3.19 4.18 -10.87
C LYS A 393 2.58 5.27 -11.78
N ILE A 394 3.14 6.49 -11.80
CA ILE A 394 2.58 7.61 -12.56
C ILE A 394 2.65 7.35 -14.06
N LYS A 395 1.52 7.54 -14.74
CA LYS A 395 1.38 7.48 -16.20
C LYS A 395 1.33 8.87 -16.81
N VAL A 396 1.66 8.95 -18.10
CA VAL A 396 1.62 10.20 -18.90
C VAL A 396 0.24 10.88 -18.85
N GLU A 397 -0.82 10.08 -18.87
CA GLU A 397 -2.22 10.54 -18.84
C GLU A 397 -2.60 11.20 -17.50
N ASP A 398 -1.95 10.80 -16.41
CA ASP A 398 -2.23 11.32 -15.07
C ASP A 398 -1.33 12.51 -14.69
N PHE A 399 -0.25 12.75 -15.45
CA PHE A 399 0.77 13.74 -15.14
C PHE A 399 0.20 15.10 -14.74
N ALA A 400 -0.69 15.66 -15.56
CA ALA A 400 -1.27 16.99 -15.34
C ALA A 400 -2.06 17.08 -14.03
N LYS A 401 -2.75 16.00 -13.64
CA LYS A 401 -3.51 15.94 -12.39
C LYS A 401 -2.60 15.84 -11.18
N VAL A 402 -1.61 14.96 -11.23
CA VAL A 402 -0.71 14.72 -10.08
C VAL A 402 0.34 15.81 -9.90
N SER A 403 0.61 16.62 -10.93
CA SER A 403 1.53 17.76 -10.85
C SER A 403 0.82 19.10 -10.63
N ASN A 404 -0.48 19.19 -10.92
CA ASN A 404 -1.20 20.46 -11.11
C ASN A 404 -0.48 21.44 -12.06
N MET A 405 0.40 20.92 -12.92
CA MET A 405 1.32 21.70 -13.76
C MET A 405 2.20 22.70 -13.00
N GLU A 406 2.44 22.49 -11.70
CA GLU A 406 3.40 23.28 -10.93
C GLU A 406 4.83 22.85 -11.30
N PHE A 407 5.70 23.82 -11.61
CA PHE A 407 7.02 23.54 -12.19
C PHE A 407 7.88 22.63 -11.32
N ASP A 408 8.01 22.92 -10.03
CA ASP A 408 8.88 22.15 -9.12
C ASP A 408 8.43 20.69 -8.97
N VAL A 409 7.11 20.47 -8.89
CA VAL A 409 6.53 19.12 -8.86
C VAL A 409 6.74 18.40 -10.20
N SER A 410 6.49 19.09 -11.30
CA SER A 410 6.66 18.57 -12.65
C SER A 410 8.12 18.16 -12.93
N LEU A 411 9.07 18.92 -12.39
CA LEU A 411 10.50 18.66 -12.48
C LEU A 411 10.87 17.34 -11.79
N ILE A 412 10.35 17.10 -10.58
CA ILE A 412 10.58 15.85 -9.84
C ILE A 412 10.04 14.66 -10.62
N LEU A 413 8.82 14.76 -11.14
CA LEU A 413 8.18 13.71 -11.92
C LEU A 413 9.00 13.36 -13.18
N ILE A 414 9.46 14.36 -13.94
CA ILE A 414 10.22 14.13 -15.17
C ILE A 414 11.63 13.59 -14.90
N LYS A 415 12.26 14.00 -13.81
CA LYS A 415 13.54 13.41 -13.38
C LYS A 415 13.40 11.94 -13.00
N ALA A 416 12.27 11.58 -12.39
CA ALA A 416 11.99 10.19 -12.03
C ALA A 416 11.61 9.34 -13.25
N ASN A 417 10.83 9.90 -14.18
CA ASN A 417 10.43 9.24 -15.41
C ASN A 417 10.34 10.24 -16.55
N SER A 418 11.38 10.29 -17.38
CA SER A 418 11.48 11.24 -18.49
C SER A 418 10.38 11.07 -19.53
N ASN A 419 9.77 9.89 -19.65
CA ASN A 419 8.67 9.64 -20.60
C ASN A 419 7.41 10.48 -20.28
N LEU A 420 7.28 10.99 -19.06
CA LEU A 420 6.16 11.86 -18.65
C LEU A 420 6.13 13.19 -19.41
N ILE A 421 7.24 13.62 -20.02
CA ILE A 421 7.30 14.80 -20.91
C ILE A 421 6.31 14.70 -22.09
N CYS A 422 5.87 13.49 -22.44
CA CYS A 422 4.91 13.28 -23.52
C CYS A 422 3.48 13.75 -23.17
N CYS A 423 3.25 14.28 -21.96
CA CYS A 423 1.96 14.83 -21.57
C CYS A 423 1.58 16.05 -22.41
N ARG A 424 0.40 16.02 -23.04
CA ARG A 424 -0.06 17.10 -23.93
C ARG A 424 -0.21 18.46 -23.24
N ASP A 425 -0.52 18.46 -21.95
CA ASP A 425 -0.76 19.70 -21.20
C ASP A 425 0.53 20.47 -20.91
N ILE A 426 1.70 19.83 -20.99
CA ILE A 426 3.02 20.48 -20.91
C ILE A 426 3.18 21.48 -22.06
N TRP A 427 2.81 21.08 -23.28
CA TRP A 427 2.92 21.91 -24.48
C TRP A 427 1.96 23.10 -24.51
N LYS A 428 1.04 23.20 -23.53
CA LYS A 428 0.16 24.36 -23.34
C LYS A 428 0.71 25.38 -22.33
N GLN A 429 1.78 25.05 -21.62
CA GLN A 429 2.41 25.94 -20.64
C GLN A 429 3.35 26.95 -21.32
N SER A 430 3.95 27.86 -20.54
CA SER A 430 4.91 28.83 -21.08
C SER A 430 6.16 28.15 -21.66
N ILE A 431 6.83 28.84 -22.58
CA ILE A 431 8.05 28.33 -23.22
C ILE A 431 9.14 28.06 -22.19
N GLU A 432 9.27 28.90 -21.15
CA GLU A 432 10.24 28.72 -20.06
C GLU A 432 9.96 27.43 -19.27
N TYR A 433 8.68 27.14 -19.01
CA TYR A 433 8.26 25.90 -18.35
C TYR A 433 8.67 24.68 -19.18
N GLN A 434 8.35 24.69 -20.49
CA GLN A 434 8.67 23.60 -21.40
C GLN A 434 10.19 23.37 -21.53
N ILE A 435 10.96 24.43 -21.76
CA ILE A 435 12.42 24.38 -21.85
C ILE A 435 13.05 23.91 -20.53
N GLY A 436 12.54 24.39 -19.40
CA GLY A 436 13.04 24.00 -18.08
C GLY A 436 12.92 22.49 -17.83
N LEU A 437 11.80 21.89 -18.26
CA LEU A 437 11.57 20.45 -18.17
C LEU A 437 12.42 19.65 -19.17
N ILE A 438 12.46 20.09 -20.43
CA ILE A 438 13.26 19.44 -21.49
C ILE A 438 14.74 19.38 -21.12
N SER A 439 15.24 20.43 -20.46
CA SER A 439 16.64 20.53 -20.05
C SER A 439 17.05 19.51 -18.97
N GLN A 440 16.09 18.78 -18.36
CA GLN A 440 16.38 17.73 -17.38
C GLN A 440 16.27 16.31 -17.97
N LEU A 441 15.91 16.17 -19.24
CA LEU A 441 15.72 14.85 -19.85
C LEU A 441 17.05 14.12 -20.02
N ASP A 442 17.09 12.85 -19.65
CA ASP A 442 18.17 11.95 -20.05
C ASP A 442 17.85 11.33 -21.42
N ILE A 443 18.10 12.09 -22.48
CA ILE A 443 17.81 11.70 -23.86
C ILE A 443 18.57 10.43 -24.29
N ASN A 444 19.69 10.10 -23.61
CA ASN A 444 20.51 8.95 -23.94
C ASN A 444 20.13 7.69 -23.18
N SER A 445 19.19 7.79 -22.22
CA SER A 445 18.64 6.63 -21.53
C SER A 445 17.94 5.69 -22.50
N ILE A 446 18.18 4.37 -22.33
CA ILE A 446 17.53 3.32 -23.10
C ILE A 446 16.03 3.23 -22.76
N GLU A 447 15.63 3.63 -21.55
CA GLU A 447 14.24 3.60 -21.11
C GLU A 447 13.43 4.80 -21.62
N PHE A 448 14.09 5.80 -22.20
CA PHE A 448 13.42 6.97 -22.75
C PHE A 448 12.89 6.70 -24.16
N ASP A 449 11.57 6.79 -24.30
CA ASP A 449 10.85 6.70 -25.56
C ASP A 449 11.03 8.00 -26.37
N PHE A 450 12.18 8.07 -27.03
CA PHE A 450 12.58 9.21 -27.83
C PHE A 450 11.65 9.42 -29.04
N GLU A 451 11.13 8.35 -29.64
CA GLU A 451 10.20 8.41 -30.77
C GLU A 451 8.90 9.13 -30.38
N SER A 452 8.28 8.73 -29.25
CA SER A 452 7.07 9.38 -28.75
C SER A 452 7.32 10.85 -28.40
N PHE A 453 8.47 11.16 -27.82
CA PHE A 453 8.86 12.55 -27.53
C PHE A 453 8.96 13.40 -28.79
N VAL A 454 9.65 12.92 -29.83
CA VAL A 454 9.77 13.60 -31.13
C VAL A 454 8.40 13.77 -31.79
N ASN A 455 7.53 12.77 -31.69
CA ASN A 455 6.15 12.89 -32.17
C ASN A 455 5.40 14.01 -31.44
N GLN A 456 5.52 14.14 -30.12
CA GLN A 456 4.90 15.26 -29.39
C GLN A 456 5.49 16.61 -29.78
N LEU A 457 6.80 16.69 -30.00
CA LEU A 457 7.46 17.90 -30.47
C LEU A 457 6.94 18.33 -31.84
N ILE A 458 6.92 17.44 -32.82
CA ILE A 458 6.46 17.78 -34.17
C ILE A 458 5.02 18.31 -34.14
N LEU A 459 4.14 17.66 -33.36
CA LEU A 459 2.71 17.98 -33.32
C LEU A 459 2.36 19.24 -32.52
N ASN A 460 3.09 19.58 -31.46
CA ASN A 460 2.64 20.59 -30.48
C ASN A 460 3.63 21.74 -30.24
N CYS A 461 4.87 21.65 -30.71
CA CYS A 461 5.96 22.56 -30.33
C CYS A 461 5.94 23.91 -31.08
N ASP A 462 6.33 24.99 -30.41
CA ASP A 462 6.63 26.30 -31.03
C ASP A 462 8.10 26.37 -31.53
N ASN A 463 8.44 27.37 -32.35
CA ASN A 463 9.75 27.49 -32.99
C ASN A 463 10.92 27.63 -32.00
N GLU A 464 10.76 28.38 -30.90
CA GLU A 464 11.84 28.66 -29.94
C GLU A 464 12.33 27.41 -29.18
N ILE A 465 11.47 26.39 -29.07
CA ILE A 465 11.82 25.13 -28.40
C ILE A 465 12.64 24.22 -29.34
N ALA A 466 12.44 24.32 -30.65
CA ALA A 466 13.15 23.49 -31.63
C ALA A 466 14.67 23.68 -31.54
N ASP A 467 15.14 24.93 -31.41
CA ASP A 467 16.55 25.26 -31.18
C ASP A 467 17.08 24.54 -29.95
N LYS A 468 16.34 24.62 -28.84
CA LYS A 468 16.80 24.06 -27.58
C LYS A 468 16.86 22.54 -27.60
N VAL A 469 15.88 21.89 -28.22
CA VAL A 469 15.90 20.42 -28.36
C VAL A 469 17.05 19.98 -29.26
N PHE A 470 17.32 20.71 -30.35
CA PHE A 470 18.45 20.40 -31.23
C PHE A 470 19.80 20.54 -30.50
N GLU A 471 19.97 21.55 -29.64
CA GLU A 471 21.17 21.67 -28.79
C GLU A 471 21.38 20.45 -27.88
N ILE A 472 20.31 19.83 -27.37
CA ILE A 472 20.40 18.72 -26.42
C ILE A 472 20.55 17.37 -27.14
N ALA A 473 19.79 17.15 -28.22
CA ALA A 473 19.68 15.84 -28.89
C ALA A 473 20.53 15.73 -30.17
N GLY A 474 20.92 16.84 -30.80
CA GLY A 474 21.78 16.88 -31.98
C GLY A 474 21.30 15.96 -33.12
N ASP A 475 22.21 15.15 -33.66
CA ASP A 475 21.96 14.26 -34.79
C ASP A 475 20.86 13.22 -34.52
N LYS A 476 20.68 12.79 -33.26
CA LYS A 476 19.63 11.83 -32.87
C LYS A 476 18.24 12.39 -33.17
N LEU A 477 18.02 13.68 -32.94
CA LEU A 477 16.77 14.35 -33.28
C LEU A 477 16.54 14.37 -34.79
N VAL A 478 17.57 14.68 -35.57
CA VAL A 478 17.47 14.75 -37.03
C VAL A 478 17.11 13.39 -37.61
N GLU A 479 17.78 12.31 -37.16
CA GLU A 479 17.48 10.94 -37.58
C GLU A 479 16.03 10.56 -37.26
N GLU A 480 15.55 10.89 -36.08
CA GLU A 480 14.20 10.54 -35.65
C GLU A 480 13.12 11.36 -36.36
N ILE A 481 13.38 12.63 -36.69
CA ILE A 481 12.46 13.41 -37.54
C ILE A 481 12.37 12.79 -38.94
N TRP A 482 13.48 12.30 -39.51
CA TRP A 482 13.45 11.57 -40.79
C TRP A 482 12.67 10.26 -40.69
N ASN A 483 12.84 9.49 -39.61
CA ASN A 483 12.03 8.31 -39.32
C ASN A 483 10.55 8.67 -39.29
N TRP A 484 10.19 9.70 -38.52
CA TRP A 484 8.82 10.17 -38.42
C TRP A 484 8.23 10.54 -39.79
N CYS A 485 9.00 11.23 -40.64
CA CYS A 485 8.58 11.58 -42.00
C CYS A 485 8.37 10.37 -42.91
N ARG A 486 9.12 9.27 -42.72
CA ARG A 486 8.94 8.05 -43.52
C ARG A 486 7.64 7.33 -43.21
N PHE A 487 7.21 7.35 -41.94
CA PHE A 487 6.08 6.56 -41.48
C PHE A 487 4.76 7.34 -41.34
N ASN A 488 4.80 8.68 -41.37
CA ASN A 488 3.61 9.51 -41.17
C ASN A 488 3.23 10.32 -42.41
N GLN A 489 1.94 10.62 -42.54
CA GLN A 489 1.43 11.62 -43.48
C GLN A 489 1.39 12.99 -42.81
N PHE A 490 1.83 14.04 -43.50
CA PHE A 490 1.96 15.37 -42.93
C PHE A 490 1.86 16.49 -43.98
N SER A 491 1.54 17.70 -43.51
CA SER A 491 1.64 18.93 -44.29
C SER A 491 3.02 19.57 -44.15
N CYS A 492 3.46 20.33 -45.17
CA CYS A 492 4.74 21.03 -45.12
C CYS A 492 4.83 22.07 -44.00
N GLU A 493 3.70 22.69 -43.62
CA GLU A 493 3.64 23.69 -42.55
C GLU A 493 4.09 23.12 -41.21
N LEU A 494 3.72 21.86 -40.93
CA LEU A 494 4.06 21.17 -39.69
C LEU A 494 5.58 21.02 -39.50
N LEU A 495 6.29 20.72 -40.60
CA LEU A 495 7.72 20.49 -40.61
C LEU A 495 8.56 21.71 -40.98
N TYR A 496 7.94 22.82 -41.38
CA TYR A 496 8.66 24.00 -41.84
C TYR A 496 9.70 24.49 -40.82
N LYS A 497 9.36 24.44 -39.52
CA LYS A 497 10.24 24.82 -38.41
C LYS A 497 11.49 23.92 -38.28
N TRP A 498 11.41 22.69 -38.75
CA TRP A 498 12.49 21.71 -38.62
C TRP A 498 13.48 21.75 -39.79
N VAL A 499 13.12 22.41 -40.89
CA VAL A 499 13.88 22.41 -42.16
C VAL A 499 15.34 22.82 -41.97
N ASP A 500 15.60 23.87 -41.20
CA ASP A 500 16.97 24.39 -41.04
C ASP A 500 17.87 23.38 -40.29
N TYR A 501 17.33 22.65 -39.31
CA TYR A 501 18.07 21.60 -38.60
C TYR A 501 18.27 20.35 -39.47
N LEU A 502 17.26 19.98 -40.27
CA LEU A 502 17.38 18.88 -41.23
C LEU A 502 18.44 19.16 -42.31
N LEU A 503 18.72 20.43 -42.58
CA LEU A 503 19.74 20.89 -43.53
C LEU A 503 21.14 21.06 -42.92
N TYR A 504 21.30 20.86 -41.61
CA TYR A 504 22.59 20.99 -40.92
C TYR A 504 23.70 20.16 -41.59
N ASN A 505 23.37 18.96 -42.06
CA ASN A 505 24.23 18.14 -42.91
C ASN A 505 23.57 17.85 -44.26
N VAL A 506 23.84 18.71 -45.26
CA VAL A 506 23.25 18.63 -46.61
C VAL A 506 23.42 17.26 -47.27
N LYS A 507 24.55 16.57 -47.05
CA LYS A 507 24.79 15.26 -47.67
C LYS A 507 23.87 14.19 -47.09
N GLN A 508 23.82 14.08 -45.76
CA GLN A 508 22.92 13.14 -45.07
C GLN A 508 21.45 13.50 -45.34
N CYS A 509 21.11 14.80 -45.35
CA CYS A 509 19.80 15.30 -45.71
C CYS A 509 19.34 14.75 -47.06
N LEU A 510 20.17 14.87 -48.11
CA LEU A 510 19.83 14.39 -49.45
C LEU A 510 19.66 12.87 -49.52
N GLU A 511 20.46 12.11 -48.76
CA GLU A 511 20.32 10.65 -48.65
C GLU A 511 18.95 10.29 -48.05
N GLN A 512 18.58 10.88 -46.92
CA GLN A 512 17.30 10.62 -46.24
C GLN A 512 16.09 11.11 -47.05
N VAL A 513 16.17 12.32 -47.63
CA VAL A 513 15.11 12.92 -48.47
C VAL A 513 14.78 12.05 -49.69
N SER A 514 15.75 11.28 -50.19
CA SER A 514 15.53 10.41 -51.35
C SER A 514 14.53 9.28 -51.11
N GLU A 515 14.29 8.94 -49.84
CA GLU A 515 13.34 7.93 -49.40
C GLU A 515 11.95 8.52 -49.06
N ILE A 516 11.81 9.85 -49.08
CA ILE A 516 10.56 10.53 -48.73
C ILE A 516 9.69 10.73 -49.97
N ASN A 517 8.44 10.30 -49.87
CA ASN A 517 7.41 10.41 -50.92
C ASN A 517 6.40 11.52 -50.61
N ASN A 518 6.89 12.73 -50.33
CA ASN A 518 6.08 13.94 -50.14
C ASN A 518 6.62 15.06 -51.03
N ARG A 519 6.03 15.21 -52.23
CA ARG A 519 6.55 16.08 -53.29
C ARG A 519 6.76 17.53 -52.84
N ASP A 520 5.81 18.09 -52.10
CA ASP A 520 5.87 19.47 -51.64
C ASP A 520 6.96 19.67 -50.58
N PHE A 521 7.08 18.75 -49.62
CA PHE A 521 8.10 18.83 -48.57
C PHE A 521 9.51 18.61 -49.11
N VAL A 522 9.67 17.62 -49.99
CA VAL A 522 10.95 17.36 -50.67
C VAL A 522 11.38 18.59 -51.46
N PHE A 523 10.46 19.24 -52.18
CA PHE A 523 10.77 20.47 -52.89
C PHE A 523 11.14 21.63 -51.96
N LEU A 524 10.45 21.78 -50.83
CA LEU A 524 10.79 22.76 -49.81
C LEU A 524 12.25 22.59 -49.33
N ILE A 525 12.66 21.37 -48.98
CA ILE A 525 14.05 21.06 -48.58
C ILE A 525 15.02 21.41 -49.70
N LEU A 526 14.76 20.92 -50.92
CA LEU A 526 15.64 21.16 -52.05
C LEU A 526 15.77 22.66 -52.38
N SER A 527 14.69 23.43 -52.26
CA SER A 527 14.68 24.88 -52.57
C SER A 527 15.59 25.70 -51.66
N LYS A 528 15.87 25.19 -50.45
CA LYS A 528 16.81 25.79 -49.49
C LYS A 528 18.26 25.40 -49.77
N ILE A 529 18.50 24.36 -50.56
CA ILE A 529 19.84 23.94 -50.96
C ILE A 529 20.29 24.73 -52.19
N ASN A 530 21.40 25.44 -52.08
CA ASN A 530 21.96 26.17 -53.21
C ASN A 530 22.77 25.26 -54.15
N THR A 531 22.08 24.57 -55.05
CA THR A 531 22.65 23.60 -56.01
C THR A 531 23.72 24.19 -56.95
N TYR A 532 23.83 25.53 -57.05
CA TYR A 532 24.84 26.21 -57.86
C TYR A 532 26.20 26.31 -57.16
N HIS A 533 26.24 26.24 -55.82
CA HIS A 533 27.42 26.49 -54.99
C HIS A 533 27.92 25.26 -54.21
N ILE A 534 27.11 24.21 -54.05
CA ILE A 534 27.55 22.97 -53.40
C ILE A 534 28.47 22.14 -54.30
N ASP A 535 29.34 21.33 -53.69
CA ASP A 535 30.12 20.33 -54.43
C ASP A 535 29.24 19.13 -54.82
N LEU A 536 28.59 19.25 -55.96
CA LEU A 536 27.71 18.23 -56.53
C LEU A 536 28.41 16.89 -56.82
N ASN A 537 29.73 16.86 -56.96
CA ASN A 537 30.48 15.61 -57.21
C ASN A 537 30.74 14.80 -55.93
N SER A 538 30.59 15.42 -54.75
CA SER A 538 30.69 14.74 -53.46
C SER A 538 29.44 13.92 -53.09
N ILE A 539 28.35 14.10 -53.84
CA ILE A 539 27.05 13.46 -53.65
C ILE A 539 26.88 12.37 -54.71
N ASN A 540 26.37 11.20 -54.31
CA ASN A 540 26.08 10.12 -55.25
C ASN A 540 25.03 10.59 -56.28
N PRO A 541 25.35 10.60 -57.60
CA PRO A 541 24.43 11.07 -58.63
C PRO A 541 23.09 10.33 -58.66
N GLN A 542 23.03 9.07 -58.20
CA GLN A 542 21.78 8.32 -58.13
C GLN A 542 20.76 8.96 -57.17
N ILE A 543 21.21 9.63 -56.11
CA ILE A 543 20.31 10.30 -55.15
C ILE A 543 19.43 11.33 -55.85
N TRP A 544 20.03 12.19 -56.68
CA TRP A 544 19.31 13.21 -57.44
C TRP A 544 18.29 12.61 -58.40
N LEU A 545 18.64 11.49 -59.04
CA LEU A 545 17.74 10.79 -59.95
C LEU A 545 16.57 10.15 -59.18
N THR A 546 16.84 9.52 -58.04
CA THR A 546 15.85 8.92 -57.15
C THR A 546 14.87 9.98 -56.66
N ILE A 547 15.36 11.11 -56.14
CA ILE A 547 14.51 12.21 -55.67
C ILE A 547 13.60 12.71 -56.80
N PHE A 548 14.16 12.96 -57.99
CA PHE A 548 13.40 13.46 -59.14
C PHE A 548 12.27 12.51 -59.56
N ARG A 549 12.55 11.20 -59.57
CA ARG A 549 11.61 10.17 -60.02
C ARG A 549 10.57 9.83 -58.96
N ASN A 550 10.97 9.59 -57.71
CA ASN A 550 10.06 9.23 -56.63
C ASN A 550 9.01 10.32 -56.40
N ASN A 551 9.41 11.58 -56.51
CA ASN A 551 8.52 12.73 -56.33
C ASN A 551 7.85 13.22 -57.62
N ARG A 552 8.03 12.49 -58.74
CA ARG A 552 7.43 12.78 -60.06
C ARG A 552 7.54 14.24 -60.48
N PHE A 553 8.73 14.82 -60.28
CA PHE A 553 8.97 16.23 -60.55
C PHE A 553 8.79 16.61 -62.01
N GLY A 554 9.04 15.69 -62.94
CA GLY A 554 8.78 15.89 -64.36
C GLY A 554 7.30 16.10 -64.72
N GLU A 555 6.38 15.74 -63.82
CA GLU A 555 4.92 15.83 -64.01
C GLU A 555 4.31 17.03 -63.25
N TRP A 556 5.12 17.83 -62.54
CA TRP A 556 4.63 18.88 -61.66
C TRP A 556 4.55 20.24 -62.35
N THR A 557 3.48 20.45 -63.12
CA THR A 557 3.27 21.63 -63.96
C THR A 557 3.28 22.96 -63.20
N GLU A 558 2.79 22.98 -61.96
CA GLU A 558 2.69 24.20 -61.15
C GLU A 558 4.05 24.76 -60.71
N LYS A 559 5.06 23.89 -60.58
CA LYS A 559 6.42 24.22 -60.11
C LYS A 559 7.50 23.83 -61.12
N GLU A 560 7.12 23.60 -62.37
CA GLU A 560 7.99 23.04 -63.39
C GLU A 560 9.22 23.94 -63.65
N ASN A 561 9.02 25.26 -63.60
CA ASN A 561 10.07 26.26 -63.79
C ASN A 561 11.10 26.23 -62.66
N GLU A 562 10.63 26.29 -61.41
CA GLU A 562 11.50 26.27 -60.24
C GLU A 562 12.29 24.98 -60.14
N VAL A 563 11.65 23.83 -60.41
CA VAL A 563 12.32 22.54 -60.40
C VAL A 563 13.35 22.43 -61.51
N ALA A 564 13.05 22.88 -62.73
CA ALA A 564 14.00 22.87 -63.84
C ALA A 564 15.22 23.75 -63.56
N ILE A 565 15.03 24.93 -62.96
CA ILE A 565 16.12 25.83 -62.56
C ILE A 565 16.97 25.21 -61.44
N LEU A 566 16.35 24.52 -60.49
CA LEU A 566 17.03 23.83 -59.38
C LEU A 566 17.92 22.68 -59.87
N TYR A 567 17.42 21.90 -60.83
CA TYR A 567 18.10 20.72 -61.37
C TYR A 567 19.08 21.01 -62.51
N LEU A 568 19.03 22.20 -63.12
CA LEU A 568 19.97 22.62 -64.16
C LEU A 568 21.46 22.46 -63.78
N PRO A 569 21.96 22.98 -62.64
CA PRO A 569 23.35 22.77 -62.24
C PRO A 569 23.67 21.30 -61.96
N ILE A 570 22.71 20.52 -61.46
CA ILE A 570 22.88 19.09 -61.21
C ILE A 570 23.16 18.37 -62.54
N VAL A 571 22.34 18.62 -63.57
CA VAL A 571 22.49 18.01 -64.89
C VAL A 571 23.79 18.40 -65.59
N LEU A 572 24.25 19.64 -65.41
CA LEU A 572 25.43 20.18 -66.11
C LEU A 572 26.76 19.96 -65.38
N LYS A 573 26.80 20.04 -64.04
CA LYS A 573 28.05 20.02 -63.27
C LYS A 573 28.46 18.63 -62.80
N VAL A 574 27.51 17.77 -62.38
CA VAL A 574 27.82 16.40 -61.88
C VAL A 574 28.58 15.59 -62.92
N GLY A 575 29.67 14.92 -62.55
CA GLY A 575 30.57 14.23 -63.50
C GLY A 575 29.93 13.16 -64.39
N LEU A 576 28.80 12.58 -63.98
CA LEU A 576 28.05 11.57 -64.74
C LEU A 576 26.91 12.17 -65.56
N LYS A 577 26.53 11.48 -66.64
CA LYS A 577 25.34 11.84 -67.44
C LYS A 577 24.06 11.30 -66.79
N PHE A 578 23.03 12.13 -66.75
CA PHE A 578 21.70 11.74 -66.31
C PHE A 578 20.84 11.21 -67.48
N PRO A 579 19.78 10.43 -67.20
CA PRO A 579 18.89 9.92 -68.24
C PRO A 579 18.08 11.02 -68.94
N ASN A 580 17.64 10.73 -70.17
CA ASN A 580 17.05 11.73 -71.07
C ASN A 580 15.74 12.36 -70.57
N ASP A 581 14.95 11.66 -69.74
CA ASP A 581 13.73 12.19 -69.13
C ASP A 581 14.00 13.47 -68.32
N MET A 582 14.94 13.39 -67.38
CA MET A 582 15.36 14.48 -66.51
C MET A 582 16.09 15.58 -67.29
N VAL A 583 16.96 15.19 -68.23
CA VAL A 583 17.72 16.12 -69.09
C VAL A 583 16.78 16.92 -69.99
N ASN A 584 15.85 16.26 -70.67
CA ASN A 584 14.88 16.91 -71.56
C ASN A 584 13.93 17.82 -70.79
N PHE A 585 13.48 17.40 -69.60
CA PHE A 585 12.68 18.24 -68.72
C PHE A 585 13.41 19.55 -68.40
N CYS A 586 14.63 19.46 -67.87
CA CYS A 586 15.42 20.64 -67.52
C CYS A 586 15.73 21.53 -68.73
N PHE A 587 16.16 20.91 -69.85
CA PHE A 587 16.52 21.66 -71.05
C PHE A 587 15.33 22.38 -71.66
N ASN A 588 14.20 21.69 -71.88
CA ASN A 588 13.05 22.25 -72.57
C ASN A 588 12.44 23.42 -71.79
N ILE A 589 12.27 23.26 -70.48
CA ILE A 589 11.68 24.30 -69.63
C ILE A 589 12.61 25.51 -69.55
N VAL A 590 13.90 25.32 -69.22
CA VAL A 590 14.84 26.45 -69.13
C VAL A 590 15.01 27.12 -70.49
N ASN A 591 15.09 26.37 -71.60
CA ASN A 591 15.17 26.94 -72.94
C ASN A 591 13.92 27.78 -73.28
N ASN A 592 12.72 27.32 -72.91
CA ASN A 592 11.49 28.09 -73.09
C ASN A 592 11.47 29.37 -72.25
N LEU A 593 11.90 29.30 -70.99
CA LEU A 593 12.03 30.48 -70.11
C LEU A 593 13.00 31.52 -70.69
N LEU A 594 14.14 31.07 -71.23
CA LEU A 594 15.11 31.95 -71.89
C LEU A 594 14.59 32.53 -73.21
N ALA A 595 13.85 31.74 -74.00
CA ALA A 595 13.29 32.17 -75.28
C ALA A 595 12.14 33.18 -75.11
N THR A 596 11.37 33.06 -74.03
CA THR A 596 10.23 33.93 -73.70
C THR A 596 10.59 35.07 -72.75
N ASP A 597 11.87 35.19 -72.38
CA ASP A 597 12.42 36.18 -71.43
C ASP A 597 11.66 36.25 -70.08
N LYS A 598 11.20 35.08 -69.61
CA LYS A 598 10.44 34.92 -68.36
C LYS A 598 11.32 34.63 -67.13
N ILE A 599 12.63 34.53 -67.31
CA ILE A 599 13.58 34.34 -66.21
C ILE A 599 13.88 35.68 -65.54
N ASN A 600 13.81 35.75 -64.20
CA ASN A 600 14.10 37.00 -63.51
C ASN A 600 15.62 37.29 -63.45
N GLY A 601 15.99 38.52 -63.06
CA GLY A 601 17.39 38.95 -63.06
C GLY A 601 18.32 38.17 -62.13
N GLU A 602 17.83 37.70 -60.98
CA GLU A 602 18.63 36.88 -60.05
C GLU A 602 18.81 35.45 -60.55
N GLU A 603 17.74 34.82 -61.02
CA GLU A 603 17.76 33.50 -61.64
C GLU A 603 18.66 33.49 -62.88
N TRP A 604 18.60 34.54 -63.70
CA TRP A 604 19.47 34.67 -64.85
C TRP A 604 20.95 34.69 -64.44
N ARG A 605 21.34 35.44 -63.40
CA ARG A 605 22.73 35.45 -62.92
C ARG A 605 23.19 34.05 -62.51
N LYS A 606 22.32 33.26 -61.86
CA LYS A 606 22.62 31.87 -61.50
C LYS A 606 22.80 31.01 -62.75
N VAL A 607 21.85 31.05 -63.69
CA VAL A 607 21.90 30.26 -64.93
C VAL A 607 23.12 30.65 -65.78
N ASP A 608 23.38 31.94 -65.95
CA ASP A 608 24.49 32.49 -66.75
C ASP A 608 25.85 31.95 -66.29
N SER A 609 26.03 31.76 -64.97
CA SER A 609 27.25 31.19 -64.39
C SER A 609 27.55 29.75 -64.87
N LEU A 610 26.55 29.02 -65.36
CA LEU A 610 26.70 27.67 -65.90
C LEU A 610 26.98 27.66 -67.41
N LEU A 611 26.76 28.79 -68.09
CA LEU A 611 26.76 28.84 -69.54
C LEU A 611 28.12 29.28 -70.10
N PRO A 612 28.64 28.62 -71.15
CA PRO A 612 29.92 29.00 -71.74
C PRO A 612 29.84 30.41 -72.34
N GLN A 613 30.96 31.14 -72.25
CA GLN A 613 31.14 32.39 -72.98
C GLN A 613 31.22 32.12 -74.48
N THR A 614 30.58 32.96 -75.28
CA THR A 614 30.65 32.92 -76.74
C THR A 614 31.27 34.21 -77.28
N PRO A 615 31.83 34.22 -78.51
CA PRO A 615 32.38 35.43 -79.11
C PRO A 615 31.37 36.60 -79.05
N LEU A 616 31.84 37.84 -78.95
CA LEU A 616 31.02 39.07 -78.81
C LEU A 616 29.78 39.10 -79.72
N ILE A 617 29.91 38.57 -80.94
CA ILE A 617 28.81 38.34 -81.87
C ILE A 617 28.09 37.02 -81.51
N GLY A 618 26.95 37.15 -80.82
CA GLY A 618 26.08 36.02 -80.45
C GLY A 618 26.04 35.68 -78.96
N ASN A 619 26.78 36.40 -78.10
CA ASN A 619 26.72 36.21 -76.64
C ASN A 619 25.40 36.65 -76.01
N TRP A 620 24.61 37.44 -76.74
CA TRP A 620 23.25 37.81 -76.38
C TRP A 620 22.25 36.66 -76.51
N ASP A 621 22.54 35.62 -77.30
CA ASP A 621 21.63 34.50 -77.53
C ASP A 621 21.71 33.48 -76.37
N LYS A 622 20.88 33.73 -75.35
CA LYS A 622 20.79 32.91 -74.12
C LYS A 622 20.49 31.43 -74.44
N CYS A 623 19.59 31.17 -75.39
CA CYS A 623 19.19 29.81 -75.80
C CYS A 623 20.33 29.05 -76.48
N LYS A 624 21.10 29.73 -77.35
CA LYS A 624 22.29 29.14 -77.99
C LYS A 624 23.38 28.81 -76.97
N ARG A 625 23.58 29.65 -75.95
CA ARG A 625 24.52 29.39 -74.86
C ARG A 625 24.10 28.19 -74.01
N LEU A 626 22.80 28.05 -73.71
CA LEU A 626 22.25 26.86 -73.04
C LEU A 626 22.47 25.58 -73.86
N LYS A 627 22.11 25.57 -75.15
CA LYS A 627 22.37 24.42 -76.05
C LYS A 627 23.83 24.03 -76.09
N LYS A 628 24.74 25.02 -76.08
CA LYS A 628 26.18 24.79 -76.08
C LYS A 628 26.65 24.14 -74.77
N ALA A 629 26.10 24.55 -73.62
CA ALA A 629 26.42 23.95 -72.32
C ALA A 629 26.04 22.46 -72.26
N PHE A 630 24.82 22.10 -72.69
CA PHE A 630 24.38 20.69 -72.74
C PHE A 630 25.19 19.86 -73.75
N LYS A 631 25.53 20.43 -74.91
CA LYS A 631 26.41 19.76 -75.89
C LYS A 631 27.81 19.54 -75.35
N TYR A 632 28.39 20.49 -74.62
CA TYR A 632 29.68 20.33 -73.94
C TYR A 632 29.66 19.23 -72.89
N LYS A 633 28.52 19.04 -72.20
CA LYS A 633 28.30 17.91 -71.29
C LYS A 633 28.08 16.58 -72.03
N GLY A 634 27.78 16.63 -73.33
CA GLY A 634 27.59 15.47 -74.19
C GLY A 634 26.15 14.98 -74.28
N TYR A 635 25.15 15.83 -74.03
CA TYR A 635 23.75 15.55 -74.29
C TYR A 635 23.35 15.91 -75.73
N MET A 636 22.39 15.18 -76.30
CA MET A 636 21.77 15.51 -77.59
C MET A 636 20.43 16.19 -77.33
N VAL A 637 20.43 17.53 -77.38
CA VAL A 637 19.30 18.43 -77.13
C VAL A 637 19.14 19.47 -78.23
#